data_AF-A0A3P6G6F7-F1
#
_entry.id   AF-A0A3P6G6F7-F1
#
_cell.length_a   1.000
_cell.length_b   1.000
_cell.length_c   1.000
_cell.angle_alpha   90.00
_cell.angle_beta   90.00
_cell.angle_gamma   90.00
#
_symmetry.space_group_name_H-M   'P 1'
#
loop_
_entity.id
_entity.type
_entity.pdbx_description
1 polymer ?
#
loop_
_entity_poly.entity_id
_entity_poly.type
_entity_poly.pdbx_seq_one_letter_code
_entity_poly.pdbx_strand_id
1 'polypeptide(L)'
;MALREHFELNRDREVWIKHYSSNHQILLVGSPYHAEPQCSLATLCGSTSNICASTVDSYGSLPFKVYKAKSNLNNLKRLGASLLYGIDATKLKQDPHLNCRRFDRVIFNFPHAGFHGEESDSYLMKHRGLVFGFFLRANGEIHLAHKNKAPFSQWNLEELASKCFLVLIQCVAFKKKN
;
A
#
# COMPACT_ATOMS: atom_id res chain seq x y z
N MET A 1 -33.15 -23.19 6.14
CA MET A 1 -33.05 -22.19 7.22
C MET A 1 -31.79 -22.39 8.07
N ALA A 2 -31.45 -23.61 8.50
CA ALA A 2 -30.25 -23.91 9.29
C ALA A 2 -28.88 -23.62 8.62
N LEU A 3 -28.78 -23.67 7.29
CA LEU A 3 -27.54 -23.34 6.57
C LEU A 3 -27.21 -21.83 6.57
N ARG A 4 -28.20 -20.96 6.79
CA ARG A 4 -27.97 -19.52 6.87
C ARG A 4 -27.39 -19.10 8.24
N GLU A 5 -27.80 -19.78 9.30
CA GLU A 5 -27.33 -19.51 10.67
C GLU A 5 -25.90 -20.02 10.90
N HIS A 6 -25.47 -21.11 10.24
CA HIS A 6 -24.10 -21.62 10.37
C HIS A 6 -23.04 -20.74 9.65
N PHE A 7 -23.45 -19.96 8.65
CA PHE A 7 -22.58 -18.99 7.96
C PHE A 7 -22.46 -17.65 8.69
N GLU A 8 -23.41 -17.30 9.56
CA GLU A 8 -23.33 -16.05 10.33
C GLU A 8 -22.40 -16.17 11.55
N LEU A 9 -22.23 -17.37 12.12
CA LEU A 9 -21.46 -17.59 13.36
C LEU A 9 -19.92 -17.62 13.21
N ASN A 10 -19.39 -17.50 11.99
CA ASN A 10 -17.94 -17.54 11.74
C ASN A 10 -17.35 -16.21 11.20
N ARG A 11 -18.13 -15.13 11.11
CA ARG A 11 -17.63 -13.81 10.67
C ARG A 11 -16.75 -13.08 11.70
N ASP A 12 -16.70 -13.54 12.94
CA ASP A 12 -16.01 -12.86 14.05
C ASP A 12 -14.63 -13.44 14.40
N ARG A 13 -14.15 -14.46 13.68
CA ARG A 13 -12.81 -15.00 13.93
C ARG A 13 -11.78 -14.20 13.16
N GLU A 14 -10.86 -13.59 13.90
CA GLU A 14 -9.72 -12.89 13.34
C GLU A 14 -8.88 -13.84 12.48
N VAL A 15 -8.70 -13.48 11.20
CA VAL A 15 -7.88 -14.25 10.25
C VAL A 15 -6.53 -13.56 10.11
N TRP A 16 -5.46 -14.30 10.33
CA TRP A 16 -4.09 -13.82 10.17
C TRP A 16 -3.43 -14.39 8.93
N ILE A 17 -2.80 -13.51 8.14
CA ILE A 17 -1.98 -13.86 6.98
C ILE A 17 -0.65 -13.12 7.10
N LYS A 18 0.38 -13.86 7.51
CA LYS A 18 1.73 -13.32 7.78
C LYS A 18 1.68 -12.13 8.76
N HIS A 19 1.75 -10.90 8.25
CA HIS A 19 1.78 -9.66 9.02
C HIS A 19 0.43 -8.93 9.05
N TYR A 20 -0.59 -9.48 8.41
CA TYR A 20 -1.88 -8.83 8.24
C TYR A 20 -2.98 -9.61 8.96
N SER A 21 -3.77 -8.91 9.77
CA SER A 21 -4.99 -9.41 10.39
C SER A 21 -6.21 -8.86 9.65
N SER A 22 -7.31 -9.61 9.65
CA SER A 22 -8.62 -9.14 9.18
C SER A 22 -9.14 -7.91 9.94
N ASN A 23 -8.65 -7.66 11.15
CA ASN A 23 -9.05 -6.51 11.98
C ASN A 23 -8.21 -5.25 11.71
N HIS A 24 -7.05 -5.37 11.05
CA HIS A 24 -6.19 -4.23 10.78
C HIS A 24 -6.85 -3.23 9.82
N GLN A 25 -6.74 -1.94 10.12
CA GLN A 25 -6.96 -0.86 9.15
C GLN A 25 -5.72 -0.73 8.26
N ILE A 26 -5.90 -0.89 6.94
CA ILE A 26 -4.80 -0.95 5.98
C ILE A 26 -4.92 0.19 4.97
N LEU A 27 -3.84 0.96 4.82
CA LEU A 27 -3.70 1.96 3.76
C LEU A 27 -2.73 1.46 2.68
N LEU A 28 -3.18 1.42 1.43
CA LEU A 28 -2.34 1.22 0.25
C LEU A 28 -2.04 2.59 -0.37
N VAL A 29 -0.75 2.92 -0.44
CA VAL A 29 -0.27 4.21 -0.96
C VAL A 29 0.42 4.00 -2.31
N GLY A 30 0.18 4.91 -3.25
CA GLY A 30 0.85 4.93 -4.55
C GLY A 30 -0.02 4.37 -5.65
N SER A 31 0.52 3.61 -6.60
CA SER A 31 -0.29 3.12 -7.72
C SER A 31 -0.94 1.78 -7.34
N PRO A 32 -2.25 1.73 -6.99
CA PRO A 32 -2.92 0.53 -6.49
C PRO A 32 -3.09 -0.57 -7.57
N TYR A 33 -2.58 -0.34 -8.78
CA TYR A 33 -2.56 -1.31 -9.87
C TYR A 33 -1.50 -2.39 -9.70
N HIS A 34 -0.41 -2.10 -9.00
CA HIS A 34 0.66 -3.07 -8.67
C HIS A 34 0.33 -3.90 -7.42
N ALA A 35 -0.94 -3.90 -7.01
CA ALA A 35 -1.43 -4.44 -5.75
C ALA A 35 -1.73 -5.95 -5.75
N GLU A 36 -1.07 -6.74 -6.61
CA GLU A 36 -1.29 -8.19 -6.67
C GLU A 36 -1.16 -8.89 -5.30
N PRO A 37 -0.19 -8.55 -4.42
CA PRO A 37 -0.10 -9.16 -3.08
C PRO A 37 -1.27 -8.79 -2.15
N GLN A 38 -1.94 -7.66 -2.39
CA GLN A 38 -2.99 -7.12 -1.49
C GLN A 38 -4.40 -7.57 -1.90
N CYS A 39 -4.62 -7.87 -3.19
CA CYS A 39 -5.87 -8.51 -3.63
C CYS A 39 -6.01 -9.94 -3.09
N SER A 40 -4.91 -10.65 -2.84
CA SER A 40 -4.94 -11.95 -2.16
C SER A 40 -5.41 -11.83 -0.70
N LEU A 41 -4.96 -10.80 0.03
CA LEU A 41 -5.46 -10.51 1.40
C LEU A 41 -6.97 -10.25 1.40
N ALA A 42 -7.42 -9.42 0.45
CA ALA A 42 -8.82 -9.06 0.26
C ALA A 42 -9.73 -10.27 -0.04
N THR A 43 -9.23 -11.21 -0.84
CA THR A 43 -10.01 -12.36 -1.30
C THR A 43 -10.17 -13.41 -0.20
N LEU A 44 -9.18 -13.54 0.70
CA LEU A 44 -9.23 -14.50 1.81
C LEU A 44 -10.15 -14.05 2.96
N CYS A 45 -10.21 -12.75 3.27
CA CYS A 45 -11.06 -12.25 4.36
C CYS A 45 -12.54 -12.11 3.97
N GLY A 46 -12.88 -12.19 2.68
CA GLY A 46 -14.25 -12.04 2.17
C GLY A 46 -14.83 -10.61 2.27
N SER A 47 -14.09 -9.68 2.87
CA SER A 47 -14.41 -8.25 2.99
C SER A 47 -13.13 -7.41 2.93
N THR A 48 -13.23 -6.20 2.39
CA THR A 48 -12.14 -5.22 2.35
C THR A 48 -12.56 -3.85 2.86
N SER A 49 -13.58 -3.78 3.72
CA SER A 49 -14.06 -2.51 4.29
C SER A 49 -12.99 -1.77 5.11
N ASN A 50 -12.02 -2.51 5.64
CA ASN A 50 -10.85 -2.03 6.37
C ASN A 50 -9.67 -1.60 5.48
N ILE A 51 -9.80 -1.72 4.15
CA ILE A 51 -8.76 -1.35 3.19
C ILE A 51 -9.10 -0.02 2.54
N CYS A 52 -8.16 0.92 2.62
CA CYS A 52 -8.17 2.16 1.86
C CYS A 52 -7.02 2.13 0.84
N ALA A 53 -7.31 2.28 -0.43
CA ALA A 53 -6.33 2.43 -1.48
C ALA A 53 -6.28 3.88 -1.95
N SER A 54 -5.09 4.43 -2.18
CA SER A 54 -4.89 5.81 -2.57
C SER A 54 -3.89 5.88 -3.71
N THR A 55 -4.10 6.80 -4.66
CA THR A 55 -3.18 7.09 -5.76
C THR A 55 -2.96 8.58 -5.94
N VAL A 56 -1.76 8.95 -6.41
CA VAL A 56 -1.44 10.32 -6.82
C VAL A 56 -2.10 10.70 -8.13
N ASP A 57 -2.48 9.71 -8.95
CA ASP A 57 -3.17 9.95 -10.21
C ASP A 57 -4.55 10.58 -9.96
N SER A 58 -4.93 11.53 -10.82
CA SER A 58 -6.28 12.09 -10.80
C SER A 58 -7.29 11.10 -11.36
N TYR A 59 -8.55 11.22 -10.94
CA TYR A 59 -9.65 10.38 -11.43
C TYR A 59 -9.76 10.37 -12.97
N GLY A 60 -9.47 11.49 -13.64
CA GLY A 60 -9.54 11.60 -15.10
C GLY A 60 -8.36 10.97 -15.86
N SER A 61 -7.18 10.88 -15.23
CA SER A 61 -5.99 10.23 -15.81
C SER A 61 -5.98 8.71 -15.65
N LEU A 62 -6.89 8.23 -14.81
CA LEU A 62 -7.07 6.85 -14.39
C LEU A 62 -7.43 5.88 -15.54
N PRO A 63 -8.39 6.17 -16.46
CA PRO A 63 -8.94 5.16 -17.37
C PRO A 63 -7.91 4.44 -18.23
N PHE A 64 -6.86 5.15 -18.68
CA PHE A 64 -5.80 4.60 -19.52
C PHE A 64 -4.86 3.67 -18.73
N LYS A 65 -4.50 4.03 -17.50
CA LYS A 65 -3.65 3.21 -16.61
C LYS A 65 -4.43 2.04 -15.99
N VAL A 66 -5.71 2.28 -15.68
CA VAL A 66 -6.67 1.29 -15.14
C VAL A 66 -6.88 0.15 -16.10
N TYR A 67 -6.84 0.35 -17.42
CA TYR A 67 -7.10 -0.73 -18.38
C TYR A 67 -6.27 -2.00 -18.08
N LYS A 68 -5.00 -1.84 -17.68
CA LYS A 68 -4.11 -2.96 -17.32
C LYS A 68 -4.38 -3.60 -15.95
N ALA A 69 -5.08 -2.93 -15.05
CA ALA A 69 -5.29 -3.36 -13.66
C ALA A 69 -6.75 -3.26 -13.18
N LYS A 70 -7.67 -3.20 -14.14
CA LYS A 70 -9.11 -3.00 -13.96
C LYS A 70 -9.73 -4.10 -13.11
N SER A 71 -9.27 -5.34 -13.27
CA SER A 71 -9.76 -6.50 -12.52
C SER A 71 -9.50 -6.35 -11.01
N ASN A 72 -8.26 -6.04 -10.63
CA ASN A 72 -7.85 -5.91 -9.23
C ASN A 72 -8.57 -4.77 -8.51
N LEU A 73 -8.65 -3.59 -9.14
CA LEU A 73 -9.36 -2.45 -8.55
C LEU A 73 -10.86 -2.68 -8.46
N ASN A 74 -11.47 -3.25 -9.50
CA ASN A 74 -12.89 -3.56 -9.46
C ASN A 74 -13.20 -4.60 -8.39
N ASN A 75 -12.31 -5.59 -8.18
CA ASN A 75 -12.46 -6.56 -7.11
C ASN A 75 -12.38 -5.89 -5.73
N LEU A 76 -11.37 -5.03 -5.49
CA LEU A 76 -11.25 -4.29 -4.23
C LEU A 76 -12.49 -3.43 -3.96
N LYS A 77 -12.94 -2.68 -4.96
CA LYS A 77 -14.14 -1.83 -4.83
C LYS A 77 -15.39 -2.67 -4.57
N ARG A 78 -15.54 -3.81 -5.26
CA ARG A 78 -16.67 -4.75 -5.07
C ARG A 78 -16.68 -5.36 -3.67
N LEU A 79 -15.51 -5.60 -3.09
CA LEU A 79 -15.36 -6.15 -1.74
C LEU A 79 -15.45 -5.08 -0.62
N GLY A 80 -15.66 -3.81 -0.99
CA GLY A 80 -15.91 -2.71 -0.06
C GLY A 80 -14.72 -1.80 0.25
N ALA A 81 -13.60 -1.93 -0.48
CA ALA A 81 -12.44 -1.05 -0.27
C ALA A 81 -12.75 0.39 -0.68
N SER A 82 -12.23 1.34 0.08
CA SER A 82 -12.28 2.76 -0.25
C SER A 82 -11.15 3.10 -1.23
N LEU A 83 -11.44 3.84 -2.30
CA LEU A 83 -10.45 4.28 -3.28
C LEU A 83 -10.37 5.82 -3.32
N LEU A 84 -9.18 6.35 -3.05
CA LEU A 84 -8.86 7.78 -3.02
C LEU A 84 -7.93 8.14 -4.18
N TYR A 85 -8.07 9.36 -4.69
CA TYR A 85 -7.35 9.87 -5.85
C TYR A 85 -6.69 11.22 -5.55
N GLY A 86 -5.60 11.53 -6.26
CA GLY A 86 -4.84 12.76 -6.03
C GLY A 86 -4.09 12.81 -4.69
N ILE A 87 -3.86 11.66 -4.06
CA ILE A 87 -3.20 11.55 -2.76
C ILE A 87 -1.68 11.47 -2.94
N ASP A 88 -0.97 12.45 -2.40
CA ASP A 88 0.49 12.49 -2.33
C ASP A 88 0.98 11.75 -1.07
N ALA A 89 1.84 10.75 -1.26
CA ALA A 89 2.43 9.94 -0.20
C ALA A 89 3.21 10.76 0.84
N THR A 90 3.71 11.94 0.46
CA THR A 90 4.44 12.87 1.35
C THR A 90 3.52 13.84 2.10
N LYS A 91 2.20 13.76 1.85
CA LYS A 91 1.17 14.63 2.44
C LYS A 91 0.02 13.86 3.08
N LEU A 92 0.21 12.58 3.40
CA LEU A 92 -0.83 11.72 3.99
C LEU A 92 -1.50 12.33 5.24
N LYS A 93 -0.74 12.99 6.13
CA LYS A 93 -1.28 13.65 7.34
C LYS A 93 -2.05 14.94 7.05
N GLN A 94 -1.89 15.52 5.87
CA GLN A 94 -2.56 16.75 5.46
C GLN A 94 -3.87 16.46 4.73
N ASP A 95 -4.03 15.24 4.20
CA ASP A 95 -5.22 14.87 3.46
C ASP A 95 -6.44 14.71 4.41
N PRO A 96 -7.56 15.40 4.17
CA PRO A 96 -8.74 15.35 5.05
C PRO A 96 -9.39 13.97 5.16
N HIS A 97 -9.20 13.07 4.18
CA HIS A 97 -9.76 11.73 4.22
C HIS A 97 -8.89 10.77 5.05
N LEU A 98 -7.61 11.09 5.25
CA LEU A 98 -6.62 10.25 5.92
C LEU A 98 -6.19 10.79 7.28
N ASN A 99 -6.22 12.10 7.50
CA ASN A 99 -5.69 12.75 8.71
C ASN A 99 -6.41 12.32 10.01
N CYS A 100 -7.70 12.00 9.93
CA CYS A 100 -8.51 11.52 11.06
C CYS A 100 -8.52 9.99 11.17
N ARG A 101 -7.86 9.26 10.27
CA ARG A 101 -7.82 7.79 10.26
C ARG A 101 -6.51 7.29 10.86
N ARG A 102 -6.61 6.24 11.68
CA ARG A 102 -5.46 5.47 12.12
C ARG A 102 -5.38 4.19 11.30
N PHE A 103 -4.20 3.90 10.79
CA PHE A 103 -3.91 2.68 10.08
C PHE A 103 -2.95 1.83 10.91
N ASP A 104 -3.25 0.55 11.03
CA ASP A 104 -2.34 -0.42 11.65
C ASP A 104 -1.23 -0.79 10.69
N ARG A 105 -1.51 -0.78 9.38
CA ARG A 105 -0.57 -1.09 8.30
C ARG A 105 -0.64 -0.06 7.19
N VAL A 106 0.51 0.51 6.81
CA VAL A 106 0.63 1.41 5.65
C VAL A 106 1.60 0.81 4.66
N ILE A 107 1.10 0.51 3.47
CA ILE A 107 1.84 -0.23 2.45
C ILE A 107 2.17 0.68 1.27
N PHE A 108 3.44 0.79 0.92
CA PHE A 108 3.91 1.54 -0.24
C PHE A 108 4.78 0.64 -1.13
N ASN A 109 4.19 0.12 -2.21
CA ASN A 109 4.88 -0.78 -3.13
C ASN A 109 5.51 -0.03 -4.28
N PHE A 110 6.82 -0.21 -4.44
CA PHE A 110 7.65 0.37 -5.50
C PHE A 110 7.44 1.89 -5.63
N PRO A 111 7.81 2.67 -4.59
CA PRO A 111 7.77 4.13 -4.68
C PRO A 111 8.48 4.59 -5.95
N HIS A 112 7.95 5.60 -6.62
CA HIS A 112 8.64 6.20 -7.77
C HIS A 112 8.33 7.69 -7.82
N ALA A 113 9.35 8.53 -7.97
CA ALA A 113 9.20 9.99 -8.02
C ALA A 113 8.59 10.55 -9.33
N GLY A 114 8.03 9.66 -10.17
CA GLY A 114 7.20 10.04 -11.32
C GLY A 114 7.90 10.67 -12.54
N PHE A 115 9.22 10.56 -12.68
CA PHE A 115 9.94 11.08 -13.85
C PHE A 115 10.08 10.03 -14.97
N HIS A 116 10.35 10.49 -16.19
CA HIS A 116 10.67 9.66 -17.34
C HIS A 116 12.17 9.80 -17.65
N GLY A 117 12.88 8.68 -17.85
CA GLY A 117 14.30 8.68 -18.20
C GLY A 117 15.11 7.62 -17.45
N GLU A 118 16.41 7.60 -17.71
CA GLU A 118 17.36 6.73 -17.01
C GLU A 118 17.57 7.18 -15.57
N GLU A 119 17.76 6.20 -14.69
CA GLU A 119 18.04 6.44 -13.28
C GLU A 119 19.47 6.98 -13.14
N SER A 120 19.60 8.26 -12.76
CA SER A 120 20.87 8.94 -12.47
C SER A 120 20.96 9.26 -10.97
N ASP A 121 22.14 9.67 -10.50
CA ASP A 121 22.33 10.07 -9.10
C ASP A 121 21.38 11.20 -8.66
N SER A 122 21.04 12.11 -9.58
CA SER A 122 20.09 13.20 -9.30
C SER A 122 18.66 12.67 -9.05
N TYR A 123 18.31 11.57 -9.69
CA TYR A 123 17.01 10.92 -9.55
C TYR A 123 16.94 10.00 -8.32
N LEU A 124 18.06 9.39 -7.94
CA LEU A 124 18.21 8.67 -6.67
C LEU A 124 17.82 9.57 -5.48
N MET A 125 18.25 10.82 -5.48
CA MET A 125 17.89 11.78 -4.44
C MET A 125 16.38 12.07 -4.40
N LYS A 126 15.70 12.12 -5.55
CA LYS A 126 14.25 12.33 -5.61
C LYS A 126 13.49 11.15 -5.03
N HIS A 127 13.90 9.92 -5.35
CA HIS A 127 13.30 8.72 -4.77
C HIS A 127 13.50 8.65 -3.25
N ARG A 128 14.72 8.95 -2.76
CA ARG A 128 15.01 9.04 -1.33
C ARG A 128 14.14 10.11 -0.65
N GLY A 129 13.99 11.27 -1.28
CA GLY A 129 13.13 12.35 -0.80
C GLY A 129 11.66 11.93 -0.69
N LEU A 130 11.13 11.23 -1.70
CA LEU A 130 9.78 10.67 -1.68
C LEU A 130 9.58 9.70 -0.51
N VAL A 131 10.50 8.75 -0.34
CA VAL A 131 10.40 7.74 0.73
C VAL A 131 10.58 8.37 2.11
N PHE A 132 11.51 9.30 2.26
CA PHE A 132 11.70 10.04 3.51
C PHE A 132 10.45 10.84 3.88
N GLY A 133 9.88 11.58 2.93
CA GLY A 133 8.63 12.31 3.11
C GLY A 133 7.46 11.39 3.50
N PHE A 134 7.39 10.20 2.89
CA PHE A 134 6.41 9.18 3.26
C PHE A 134 6.61 8.67 4.70
N PHE A 135 7.83 8.34 5.11
CA PHE A 135 8.12 7.88 6.48
C PHE A 135 7.74 8.89 7.56
N LEU A 136 7.88 10.19 7.30
CA LEU A 136 7.45 11.24 8.23
C LEU A 136 5.92 11.34 8.41
N ARG A 137 5.15 10.77 7.47
CA ARG A 137 3.70 10.96 7.37
C ARG A 137 2.91 9.69 7.59
N ALA A 138 3.47 8.53 7.29
CA ALA A 138 2.85 7.25 7.61
C ALA A 138 2.71 7.08 9.14
N ASN A 139 1.67 6.34 9.55
CA ASN A 139 1.40 5.94 10.93
C ASN A 139 1.21 4.42 10.98
N GLY A 140 1.47 3.80 12.13
CA GLY A 140 1.43 2.34 12.26
C GLY A 140 2.65 1.64 11.68
N GLU A 141 2.53 0.35 11.38
CA GLU A 141 3.62 -0.45 10.81
C GLU A 141 3.70 -0.25 9.29
N ILE A 142 4.89 0.09 8.80
CA ILE A 142 5.13 0.47 7.41
C ILE A 142 5.70 -0.71 6.63
N HIS A 143 5.06 -1.05 5.52
CA HIS A 143 5.50 -2.09 4.60
C HIS A 143 5.89 -1.44 3.29
N LEU A 144 7.20 -1.38 3.01
CA LEU A 144 7.73 -0.80 1.79
C LEU A 144 8.41 -1.88 0.95
N ALA A 145 7.99 -2.03 -0.30
CA ALA A 145 8.64 -2.90 -1.27
C ALA A 145 9.43 -2.07 -2.28
N HIS A 146 10.69 -2.41 -2.53
CA HIS A 146 11.50 -1.76 -3.57
C HIS A 146 12.38 -2.78 -4.30
N LYS A 147 12.97 -2.37 -5.42
CA LYS A 147 13.89 -3.20 -6.19
C LYS A 147 15.26 -3.24 -5.48
N ASN A 148 15.90 -4.40 -5.48
CA ASN A 148 17.19 -4.63 -4.82
C ASN A 148 18.41 -4.55 -5.75
N LYS A 149 18.23 -4.23 -7.03
CA LYS A 149 19.31 -4.03 -8.00
C LYS A 149 19.67 -2.56 -8.10
N ALA A 150 20.90 -2.26 -8.50
CA ALA A 150 21.32 -0.89 -8.78
C ALA A 150 20.40 -0.23 -9.83
N PRO A 151 20.12 1.08 -9.70
CA PRO A 151 20.54 1.98 -8.61
C PRO A 151 19.60 1.96 -7.39
N PHE A 152 18.52 1.18 -7.42
CA PHE A 152 17.50 1.13 -6.36
C PHE A 152 18.01 0.59 -5.01
N SER A 153 19.07 -0.21 -5.02
CA SER A 153 19.74 -0.68 -3.80
C SER A 153 20.44 0.46 -3.02
N GLN A 154 20.76 1.58 -3.67
CA GLN A 154 21.47 2.70 -3.06
C GLN A 154 20.55 3.68 -2.31
N TRP A 155 19.26 3.35 -2.19
CA TRP A 155 18.29 4.19 -1.50
C TRP A 155 18.52 4.25 0.01
N ASN A 156 19.21 3.27 0.57
CA ASN A 156 19.54 3.13 1.99
C ASN A 156 18.30 3.38 2.89
N LEU A 157 17.26 2.55 2.71
CA LEU A 157 15.96 2.76 3.34
C LEU A 157 16.03 2.78 4.88
N GLU A 158 16.87 1.93 5.47
CA GLU A 158 17.05 1.86 6.92
C GLU A 158 17.60 3.17 7.50
N GLU A 159 18.55 3.81 6.80
CA GLU A 159 19.09 5.12 7.16
C GLU A 159 18.02 6.22 7.06
N LEU A 160 17.15 6.17 6.06
CA LEU A 160 16.04 7.13 5.95
C LEU A 160 14.99 6.90 7.05
N ALA A 161 14.72 5.63 7.37
CA ALA A 161 13.75 5.24 8.39
C ALA A 161 14.22 5.66 9.80
N SER A 162 15.50 5.46 10.12
CA SER A 162 16.06 5.82 11.44
C SER A 162 15.99 7.33 11.70
N LYS A 163 16.20 8.17 10.68
CA LYS A 163 15.99 9.63 10.76
C LYS A 163 14.55 10.03 11.06
N CYS A 164 13.60 9.14 10.81
CA CYS A 164 12.17 9.30 11.13
C CYS A 164 11.77 8.58 12.42
N PHE A 165 12.73 8.13 13.24
CA PHE A 165 12.52 7.35 14.46
C PHE A 165 11.79 6.02 14.23
N LEU A 166 11.93 5.45 13.03
CA LEU A 166 11.42 4.13 12.70
C LEU A 166 12.50 3.08 12.93
N VAL A 167 12.08 1.88 13.34
CA VAL A 167 12.96 0.73 13.55
C VAL A 167 12.59 -0.34 12.53
N LEU A 168 13.61 -0.90 11.86
CA LEU A 168 13.39 -2.03 10.96
C LEU A 168 13.01 -3.27 11.77
N ILE A 169 11.82 -3.80 11.51
CA ILE A 169 11.36 -5.05 12.12
C ILE A 169 11.85 -6.25 11.31
N GLN A 170 11.71 -6.20 9.97
CA GLN A 170 12.04 -7.30 9.09
C GLN A 170 12.32 -6.83 7.66
N CYS A 171 13.28 -7.49 7.00
CA CYS A 171 13.52 -7.37 5.56
C CYS A 171 13.42 -8.75 4.91
N VAL A 172 12.57 -8.89 3.88
CA VAL A 172 12.35 -10.17 3.16
C VAL A 172 12.47 -9.98 1.66
N ALA A 173 13.14 -10.92 0.99
CA ALA A 173 13.18 -10.95 -0.47
C ALA A 173 11.79 -11.31 -1.03
N PHE A 174 11.27 -10.48 -1.94
CA PHE A 174 10.03 -10.80 -2.65
C PHE A 174 10.30 -11.90 -3.69
N LYS A 175 9.88 -13.12 -3.40
CA LYS A 175 9.85 -14.23 -4.36
C LYS A 175 8.43 -14.39 -4.84
N LYS A 176 8.18 -14.11 -6.13
CA LYS A 176 6.93 -14.51 -6.77
C LYS A 176 6.89 -16.03 -6.75
N LYS A 177 5.94 -16.63 -6.02
CA LYS A 177 5.64 -18.05 -6.20
C LYS A 177 4.97 -18.17 -7.57
N ASN A 178 5.55 -18.99 -8.44
CA ASN A 178 4.95 -19.38 -9.70
C ASN A 178 3.68 -20.20 -9.46
#